data_AF-A0A3N5NK70-F1
#
_entry.id   AF-A0A3N5NK70-F1
#
_cell.length_a   1.000
_cell.length_b   1.000
_cell.length_c   1.000
_cell.angle_alpha   90.00
_cell.angle_beta   90.00
_cell.angle_gamma   90.00
#
_symmetry.space_group_name_H-M   'P 1'
#
loop_
_entity.id
_entity.type
_entity.pdbx_description
1 polymer ?
#
loop_
_entity_poly.entity_id
_entity_poly.type
_entity_poly.pdbx_seq_one_letter_code
_entity_poly.pdbx_strand_id
1 'polypeptide(L)'
;QHYRPKDVEAAAQEFWATHQSFRVTEDAARPKYYCLSMFPYPSGKLHMGHVRNYTIGDVLSRYYRMRGYNVLQPMGWDAFGLPAENAAMANRQSPAKWTDANIAYMKGQLQALGFAIDWQRELATCRPEYYRWNQWLFLRMLERGLVYKTTGTVNWDPVDQTVLANEQVIDGRGWRTGALVEKREIPMYYMRITAYAQELLEALGSLPGWPERVKTMQANWIGRSEGVEFSFAVDGSRERIKVFTTRADTIMGATFVAIAAEHPFARGCAEGDHEVAAFIERCRQGGVMEAEVATREKEGIFTGRYALHPLSGERIPIWIANYVLWGYGEGAIMVVPAHDQRDFEFATKYALPIVPVVKPAATMLSLPLERAYEDYGVCFNSGDLDGLDFTAASARVAARLREAKIGDKRVQFRLRDWGISRQRYWGTPIPLIYCPACGDVPVPDADLPVVLPEDCVPDGSGNPLAKRTDFVQTTCPKCGGAARRETDTMDTFVDSSWYYIRYACPDAQDRMADERVRYWLPVDQYIGGIEHAILHLLYSRFWTKVMRDLGLVD
;
A
#
# COMPACT_ATOMS: atom_id res chain seq x y z
N GLN A 1 -31.50 -30.31 38.09
CA GLN A 1 -32.00 -29.47 36.98
C GLN A 1 -31.01 -29.57 35.82
N HIS A 2 -31.49 -29.59 34.57
CA HIS A 2 -30.63 -29.61 33.38
C HIS A 2 -30.42 -28.18 32.87
N TYR A 3 -29.18 -27.81 32.55
CA TYR A 3 -28.85 -26.55 31.89
C TYR A 3 -29.50 -26.48 30.51
N ARG A 4 -30.25 -25.41 30.22
CA ARG A 4 -30.88 -25.13 28.93
C ARG A 4 -30.35 -23.81 28.38
N PRO A 5 -29.37 -23.83 27.45
CA PRO A 5 -28.73 -22.62 26.93
C PRO A 5 -29.73 -21.60 26.39
N LYS A 6 -30.68 -22.07 25.57
CA LYS A 6 -31.69 -21.23 24.91
C LYS A 6 -32.46 -20.33 25.88
N ASP A 7 -32.87 -20.86 27.03
CA ASP A 7 -33.68 -20.12 28.00
C ASP A 7 -32.83 -19.08 28.75
N VAL A 8 -31.58 -19.43 29.09
CA VAL A 8 -30.65 -18.58 29.85
C VAL A 8 -30.05 -17.47 28.96
N GLU A 9 -29.64 -17.81 27.75
CA GLU A 9 -29.04 -16.88 26.78
C GLU A 9 -30.04 -15.80 26.38
N ALA A 10 -31.28 -16.19 26.02
CA ALA A 10 -32.32 -15.25 25.62
C ALA A 10 -32.64 -14.25 26.75
N ALA A 11 -32.84 -14.75 27.98
CA ALA A 11 -33.11 -13.90 29.13
C ALA A 11 -31.98 -12.91 29.43
N ALA A 12 -30.72 -13.36 29.35
CA ALA A 12 -29.56 -12.50 29.57
C ALA A 12 -29.40 -11.43 28.48
N GLN A 13 -29.57 -11.81 27.21
CA GLN A 13 -29.50 -10.90 26.07
C GLN A 13 -30.61 -9.84 26.11
N GLU A 14 -31.85 -10.24 26.41
CA GLU A 14 -32.99 -9.33 26.58
C GLU A 14 -32.76 -8.36 27.74
N PHE A 15 -32.24 -8.86 28.87
CA PHE A 15 -31.87 -8.01 30.00
C PHE A 15 -30.84 -6.96 29.59
N TRP A 16 -29.75 -7.36 28.94
CA TRP A 16 -28.69 -6.42 28.53
C TRP A 16 -29.18 -5.40 27.50
N ALA A 17 -30.01 -5.81 26.54
CA ALA A 17 -30.58 -4.93 25.54
C ALA A 17 -31.53 -3.90 26.17
N THR A 18 -32.47 -4.35 27.01
CA THR A 18 -33.47 -3.49 27.66
C THR A 18 -32.82 -2.44 28.56
N HIS A 19 -31.76 -2.81 29.28
CA HIS A 19 -31.03 -1.90 30.18
C HIS A 19 -29.91 -1.12 29.48
N GLN A 20 -29.79 -1.23 28.14
CA GLN A 20 -28.69 -0.66 27.36
C GLN A 20 -27.33 -0.93 28.00
N SER A 21 -27.14 -2.15 28.51
CA SER A 21 -26.05 -2.45 29.44
C SER A 21 -24.70 -2.05 28.86
N PHE A 22 -24.44 -2.24 27.57
CA PHE A 22 -23.13 -1.97 26.97
C PHE A 22 -22.95 -0.56 26.39
N ARG A 23 -23.95 0.32 26.52
CA ARG A 23 -23.85 1.71 26.11
C ARG A 23 -22.82 2.46 26.95
N VAL A 24 -21.94 3.23 26.30
CA VAL A 24 -20.95 4.07 26.99
C VAL A 24 -20.90 5.49 26.46
N THR A 25 -20.60 6.41 27.37
CA THR A 25 -20.33 7.82 27.11
C THR A 25 -18.98 8.19 27.73
N GLU A 26 -18.47 9.38 27.44
CA GLU A 26 -17.18 9.85 27.90
C GLU A 26 -17.23 10.25 29.39
N ASP A 27 -17.17 9.25 30.27
CA ASP A 27 -17.20 9.43 31.73
C ASP A 27 -15.77 9.55 32.30
N ALA A 28 -15.35 10.79 32.58
CA ALA A 28 -14.03 11.09 33.14
C ALA A 28 -13.80 10.55 34.57
N ALA A 29 -14.85 10.13 35.28
CA ALA A 29 -14.72 9.57 36.63
C ALA A 29 -14.24 8.10 36.62
N ARG A 30 -14.22 7.45 35.45
CA ARG A 30 -13.83 6.05 35.29
C ARG A 30 -12.64 5.92 34.34
N PRO A 31 -11.69 5.01 34.62
CA PRO A 31 -10.62 4.74 33.67
C PRO A 31 -11.21 4.14 32.39
N LYS A 32 -10.89 4.71 31.23
CA LYS A 32 -11.37 4.23 29.94
C LYS A 32 -10.66 2.94 29.52
N TYR A 33 -11.34 2.11 28.75
CA TYR A 33 -10.74 0.98 28.04
C TYR A 33 -11.43 0.78 26.69
N TYR A 34 -10.69 1.00 25.60
CA TYR A 34 -11.17 0.85 24.24
C TYR A 34 -10.69 -0.49 23.67
N CYS A 35 -11.60 -1.47 23.65
CA CYS A 35 -11.36 -2.80 23.10
C CYS A 35 -12.00 -2.91 21.71
N LEU A 36 -11.18 -3.08 20.69
CA LEU A 36 -11.63 -3.03 19.32
C LEU A 36 -11.22 -4.29 18.54
N SER A 37 -12.21 -4.95 17.97
CA SER A 37 -12.00 -5.99 16.96
C SER A 37 -12.06 -5.40 15.56
N MET A 38 -11.30 -5.96 14.61
CA MET A 38 -11.48 -5.65 13.18
C MET A 38 -12.93 -5.92 12.77
N PHE A 39 -13.63 -4.88 12.30
CA PHE A 39 -15.02 -5.00 11.87
C PHE A 39 -15.16 -5.90 10.63
N PRO A 40 -16.29 -6.61 10.46
CA PRO A 40 -16.46 -7.53 9.35
C PRO A 40 -16.82 -6.84 8.03
N TYR A 41 -16.41 -7.46 6.92
CA TYR A 41 -17.07 -7.25 5.63
C TYR A 41 -18.46 -7.91 5.65
N PRO A 42 -19.55 -7.24 5.25
CA PRO A 42 -20.90 -7.80 5.20
C PRO A 42 -21.11 -8.65 3.94
N SER A 43 -20.28 -9.67 3.75
CA SER A 43 -20.24 -10.52 2.55
C SER A 43 -21.20 -11.71 2.60
N GLY A 44 -21.87 -11.95 3.74
CA GLY A 44 -22.87 -13.00 3.88
C GLY A 44 -23.19 -13.34 5.32
N LYS A 45 -22.51 -14.35 5.87
CA LYS A 45 -22.76 -14.89 7.23
C LYS A 45 -21.47 -14.93 8.04
N LEU A 46 -21.59 -14.88 9.37
CA LEU A 46 -20.45 -15.12 10.25
C LEU A 46 -19.92 -16.56 10.07
N HIS A 47 -18.60 -16.72 10.17
CA HIS A 47 -17.90 -18.00 10.21
C HIS A 47 -17.05 -18.07 11.49
N MET A 48 -16.44 -19.22 11.78
CA MET A 48 -15.69 -19.40 13.05
C MET A 48 -14.51 -18.45 13.25
N GLY A 49 -13.89 -17.95 12.17
CA GLY A 49 -12.92 -16.85 12.25
C GLY A 49 -13.50 -15.59 12.91
N HIS A 50 -14.69 -15.16 12.49
CA HIS A 50 -15.42 -14.03 13.10
C HIS A 50 -15.74 -14.31 14.57
N VAL A 51 -16.31 -15.48 14.87
CA VAL A 51 -16.67 -15.87 16.25
C VAL A 51 -15.44 -15.83 17.14
N ARG A 52 -14.31 -16.43 16.72
CA ARG A 52 -13.06 -16.41 17.48
C ARG A 52 -12.59 -14.98 17.76
N ASN A 53 -12.57 -14.11 16.74
CA ASN A 53 -12.08 -12.75 16.86
C ASN A 53 -12.94 -11.91 17.83
N TYR A 54 -14.26 -11.98 17.69
CA TYR A 54 -15.20 -11.18 18.48
C TYR A 54 -15.39 -11.71 19.90
N THR A 55 -15.30 -13.04 20.11
CA THR A 55 -15.29 -13.61 21.46
C THR A 55 -14.04 -13.20 22.24
N ILE A 56 -12.86 -13.12 21.61
CA ILE A 56 -11.65 -12.61 22.29
C ILE A 56 -11.85 -11.16 22.76
N GLY A 57 -12.40 -10.29 21.90
CA GLY A 57 -12.73 -8.92 22.27
C GLY A 57 -13.78 -8.82 23.39
N ASP A 58 -14.82 -9.65 23.33
CA ASP A 58 -15.89 -9.69 24.34
C ASP A 58 -15.36 -10.14 25.72
N VAL A 59 -14.50 -11.16 25.76
CA VAL A 59 -13.87 -11.62 27.01
C VAL A 59 -13.10 -10.49 27.69
N LEU A 60 -12.26 -9.77 26.94
CA LEU A 60 -11.48 -8.65 27.48
C LEU A 60 -12.40 -7.50 27.92
N SER A 61 -13.40 -7.17 27.10
CA SER A 61 -14.32 -6.08 27.39
C SER A 61 -15.12 -6.33 28.67
N ARG A 62 -15.65 -7.54 28.85
CA ARG A 62 -16.33 -7.95 30.09
C ARG A 62 -15.38 -7.96 31.29
N TYR A 63 -14.16 -8.48 31.12
CA TYR A 63 -13.14 -8.49 32.16
C TYR A 63 -12.82 -7.08 32.68
N TYR A 64 -12.50 -6.13 31.79
CA TYR A 64 -12.20 -4.75 32.20
C TYR A 64 -13.41 -4.03 32.78
N ARG A 65 -14.60 -4.30 32.24
CA ARG A 65 -15.84 -3.74 32.77
C ARG A 65 -16.09 -4.19 34.22
N MET A 66 -15.89 -5.47 34.52
CA MET A 66 -16.00 -6.00 35.89
C MET A 66 -14.97 -5.41 36.86
N ARG A 67 -13.86 -4.86 36.33
CA ARG A 67 -12.84 -4.13 37.10
C ARG A 67 -13.14 -2.63 37.26
N GLY A 68 -14.31 -2.17 36.82
CA GLY A 68 -14.76 -0.79 36.97
C GLY A 68 -14.41 0.16 35.82
N TYR A 69 -13.72 -0.31 34.77
CA TYR A 69 -13.37 0.51 33.62
C TYR A 69 -14.60 0.92 32.82
N ASN A 70 -14.56 2.10 32.19
CA ASN A 70 -15.52 2.52 31.17
C ASN A 70 -15.10 1.90 29.83
N VAL A 71 -15.80 0.83 29.40
CA VAL A 71 -15.34 0.00 28.28
C VAL A 71 -16.09 0.31 27.00
N LEU A 72 -15.39 0.83 25.99
CA LEU A 72 -15.89 0.94 24.63
C LEU A 72 -15.54 -0.33 23.84
N GLN A 73 -16.56 -1.11 23.48
CA GLN A 73 -16.47 -2.19 22.49
C GLN A 73 -17.46 -1.90 21.35
N PRO A 74 -17.04 -1.25 20.27
CA PRO A 74 -17.92 -0.92 19.16
C PRO A 74 -17.93 -2.02 18.10
N MET A 75 -18.87 -1.93 17.17
CA MET A 75 -18.93 -2.77 15.98
C MET A 75 -19.54 -1.97 14.84
N GLY A 76 -19.27 -2.40 13.61
CA GLY A 76 -19.77 -1.78 12.40
C GLY A 76 -19.48 -2.69 11.21
N TRP A 77 -19.51 -2.13 10.01
CA TRP A 77 -19.50 -2.89 8.77
C TRP A 77 -18.59 -2.24 7.75
N ASP A 78 -17.55 -2.97 7.32
CA ASP A 78 -16.70 -2.57 6.20
C ASP A 78 -17.44 -2.87 4.89
N ALA A 79 -18.31 -1.96 4.50
CA ALA A 79 -19.43 -2.26 3.62
C ALA A 79 -19.20 -1.91 2.15
N PHE A 80 -18.13 -1.18 1.83
CA PHE A 80 -17.70 -0.92 0.46
C PHE A 80 -16.75 -2.00 -0.07
N GLY A 81 -16.39 -1.88 -1.35
CA GLY A 81 -15.36 -2.69 -1.98
C GLY A 81 -15.82 -3.94 -2.70
N LEU A 82 -14.83 -4.63 -3.25
CA LEU A 82 -14.97 -5.79 -4.13
C LEU A 82 -15.80 -6.96 -3.56
N PRO A 83 -15.76 -7.30 -2.26
CA PRO A 83 -16.52 -8.44 -1.74
C PRO A 83 -18.04 -8.26 -1.88
N ALA A 84 -18.57 -7.10 -1.49
CA ALA A 84 -19.99 -6.82 -1.56
C ALA A 84 -20.49 -6.70 -3.01
N GLU A 85 -19.71 -6.03 -3.87
CA GLU A 85 -20.08 -5.84 -5.28
C GLU A 85 -20.15 -7.17 -6.04
N ASN A 86 -19.15 -8.05 -5.90
CA ASN A 86 -19.17 -9.35 -6.59
C ASN A 86 -20.26 -10.27 -6.07
N ALA A 87 -20.52 -10.26 -4.76
CA ALA A 87 -21.60 -11.05 -4.19
C ALA A 87 -22.97 -10.57 -4.70
N ALA A 88 -23.15 -9.24 -4.84
CA ALA A 88 -24.34 -8.66 -5.42
C ALA A 88 -24.49 -9.01 -6.92
N MET A 89 -23.40 -8.97 -7.70
CA MET A 89 -23.39 -9.42 -9.11
C MET A 89 -23.80 -10.89 -9.24
N ALA A 90 -23.21 -11.78 -8.44
CA ALA A 90 -23.51 -13.22 -8.47
C ALA A 90 -25.00 -13.51 -8.17
N ASN A 91 -25.64 -12.66 -7.37
CA ASN A 91 -27.04 -12.78 -6.99
C ASN A 91 -27.97 -11.86 -7.78
N ARG A 92 -27.46 -11.12 -8.79
CA ARG A 92 -28.21 -10.15 -9.62
C ARG A 92 -28.99 -9.11 -8.82
N GLN A 93 -28.37 -8.58 -7.77
CA GLN A 93 -28.93 -7.53 -6.90
C GLN A 93 -28.05 -6.28 -6.91
N SER A 94 -28.59 -5.15 -6.47
CA SER A 94 -27.77 -3.97 -6.18
C SER A 94 -26.86 -4.27 -4.97
N PRO A 95 -25.57 -3.87 -5.01
CA PRO A 95 -24.67 -3.94 -3.87
C PRO A 95 -25.21 -3.30 -2.59
N ALA A 96 -26.00 -2.23 -2.68
CA ALA A 96 -26.62 -1.59 -1.53
C ALA A 96 -27.60 -2.53 -0.83
N LYS A 97 -28.56 -3.09 -1.58
CA LYS A 97 -29.57 -4.02 -1.05
C LYS A 97 -28.94 -5.28 -0.47
N TRP A 98 -27.93 -5.83 -1.16
CA TRP A 98 -27.20 -7.00 -0.71
C TRP A 98 -26.47 -6.75 0.62
N THR A 99 -25.78 -5.61 0.71
CA THR A 99 -25.04 -5.20 1.90
C THR A 99 -25.99 -5.02 3.08
N ASP A 100 -27.11 -4.33 2.90
CA ASP A 100 -28.09 -4.09 3.97
C ASP A 100 -28.70 -5.37 4.52
N ALA A 101 -29.04 -6.32 3.65
CA ALA A 101 -29.54 -7.63 4.05
C ALA A 101 -28.50 -8.40 4.88
N ASN A 102 -27.22 -8.38 4.47
CA ASN A 102 -26.15 -9.06 5.19
C ASN A 102 -25.80 -8.38 6.51
N ILE A 103 -25.80 -7.04 6.56
CA ILE A 103 -25.64 -6.27 7.80
C ILE A 103 -26.72 -6.71 8.80
N ALA A 104 -28.00 -6.70 8.39
CA ALA A 104 -29.10 -7.09 9.27
C ALA A 104 -28.95 -8.55 9.76
N TYR A 105 -28.60 -9.47 8.86
CA TYR A 105 -28.43 -10.88 9.19
C TYR A 105 -27.25 -11.12 10.15
N MET A 106 -26.07 -10.58 9.83
CA MET A 106 -24.86 -10.72 10.64
C MET A 106 -25.00 -10.02 11.99
N LYS A 107 -25.69 -8.87 12.05
CA LYS A 107 -26.03 -8.20 13.31
C LYS A 107 -26.84 -9.11 14.22
N GLY A 108 -27.86 -9.78 13.67
CA GLY A 108 -28.65 -10.77 14.40
C GLY A 108 -27.79 -11.92 14.94
N GLN A 109 -26.81 -12.41 14.17
CA GLN A 109 -25.87 -13.43 14.63
C GLN A 109 -24.96 -12.94 15.77
N LEU A 110 -24.43 -11.70 15.67
CA LEU A 110 -23.58 -11.12 16.73
C LEU A 110 -24.38 -10.89 18.02
N GLN A 111 -25.63 -10.44 17.91
CA GLN A 111 -26.53 -10.27 19.05
C GLN A 111 -26.86 -11.62 19.71
N ALA A 112 -27.12 -12.66 18.91
CA ALA A 112 -27.38 -14.01 19.41
C ALA A 112 -26.17 -14.65 20.09
N LEU A 113 -24.95 -14.23 19.78
CA LEU A 113 -23.72 -14.63 20.49
C LEU A 113 -23.53 -13.87 21.81
N GLY A 114 -24.34 -12.85 22.09
CA GLY A 114 -24.34 -12.13 23.36
C GLY A 114 -23.14 -11.21 23.57
N PHE A 115 -22.52 -10.71 22.50
CA PHE A 115 -21.37 -9.81 22.63
C PHE A 115 -21.76 -8.45 23.23
N ALA A 116 -20.87 -7.91 24.06
CA ALA A 116 -20.97 -6.69 24.85
C ALA A 116 -20.77 -5.40 24.01
N ILE A 117 -21.40 -5.35 22.84
CA ILE A 117 -21.20 -4.28 21.85
C ILE A 117 -22.08 -3.06 22.16
N ASP A 118 -21.50 -1.86 22.05
CA ASP A 118 -22.27 -0.60 22.02
C ASP A 118 -22.85 -0.35 20.62
N TRP A 119 -24.07 -0.85 20.41
CA TRP A 119 -24.79 -0.68 19.14
C TRP A 119 -25.23 0.75 18.84
N GLN A 120 -25.12 1.70 19.79
CA GLN A 120 -25.36 3.12 19.48
C GLN A 120 -24.24 3.73 18.64
N ARG A 121 -23.09 3.05 18.57
CA ARG A 121 -21.92 3.47 17.81
C ARG A 121 -21.75 2.65 16.53
N GLU A 122 -22.81 1.99 16.06
CA GLU A 122 -22.78 1.23 14.82
C GLU A 122 -22.47 2.12 13.61
N LEU A 123 -21.51 1.69 12.79
CA LEU A 123 -21.15 2.35 11.54
C LEU A 123 -21.31 1.38 10.37
N ALA A 124 -21.69 1.90 9.21
CA ALA A 124 -21.56 1.19 7.94
C ALA A 124 -20.83 2.11 6.96
N THR A 125 -19.67 1.69 6.46
CA THR A 125 -18.77 2.58 5.69
C THR A 125 -19.38 3.03 4.36
N CYS A 126 -20.33 2.26 3.82
CA CYS A 126 -21.06 2.58 2.60
C CYS A 126 -22.11 3.70 2.74
N ARG A 127 -22.30 4.24 3.95
CA ARG A 127 -23.30 5.28 4.22
C ARG A 127 -22.75 6.68 3.95
N PRO A 128 -23.52 7.60 3.34
CA PRO A 128 -23.07 8.97 3.06
C PRO A 128 -22.58 9.72 4.30
N GLU A 129 -23.18 9.46 5.46
CA GLU A 129 -22.81 10.05 6.75
C GLU A 129 -21.39 9.66 7.18
N TYR A 130 -20.89 8.51 6.71
CA TYR A 130 -19.53 8.05 6.92
C TYR A 130 -18.59 8.56 5.82
N TYR A 131 -18.84 8.18 4.56
CA TYR A 131 -17.87 8.40 3.49
C TYR A 131 -17.75 9.86 3.04
N ARG A 132 -18.68 10.75 3.45
CA ARG A 132 -18.46 12.20 3.32
C ARG A 132 -17.14 12.65 3.93
N TRP A 133 -16.70 11.97 5.00
CA TRP A 133 -15.45 12.28 5.69
C TRP A 133 -14.23 11.71 4.99
N ASN A 134 -14.36 10.58 4.28
CA ASN A 134 -13.32 10.13 3.34
C ASN A 134 -13.09 11.18 2.26
N GLN A 135 -14.17 11.69 1.67
CA GLN A 135 -14.12 12.72 0.63
C GLN A 135 -13.51 14.00 1.17
N TRP A 136 -13.96 14.46 2.33
CA TRP A 136 -13.42 15.64 2.98
C TRP A 136 -11.92 15.51 3.26
N LEU A 137 -11.47 14.41 3.88
CA LEU A 137 -10.05 14.23 4.18
C LEU A 137 -9.20 14.09 2.91
N PHE A 138 -9.72 13.43 1.87
CA PHE A 138 -9.08 13.38 0.56
C PHE A 138 -8.80 14.79 0.02
N LEU A 139 -9.76 15.72 0.12
CA LEU A 139 -9.56 17.11 -0.30
C LEU A 139 -8.52 17.83 0.56
N ARG A 140 -8.55 17.64 1.88
CA ARG A 140 -7.51 18.19 2.78
C ARG A 140 -6.11 17.67 2.43
N MET A 141 -5.99 16.37 2.11
CA MET A 141 -4.73 15.75 1.68
C MET A 141 -4.29 16.26 0.30
N LEU A 142 -5.22 16.46 -0.63
CA LEU A 142 -4.95 17.01 -1.95
C LEU A 142 -4.37 18.43 -1.85
N GLU A 143 -4.97 19.29 -1.02
CA GLU A 143 -4.46 20.64 -0.79
C GLU A 143 -3.06 20.69 -0.17
N ARG A 144 -2.71 19.68 0.64
CA ARG A 144 -1.37 19.53 1.22
C ARG A 144 -0.37 18.77 0.33
N GLY A 145 -0.76 18.40 -0.90
CA GLY A 145 0.10 17.63 -1.82
C GLY A 145 0.38 16.19 -1.38
N LEU A 146 -0.43 15.68 -0.44
CA LEU A 146 -0.42 14.30 0.03
C LEU A 146 -1.30 13.38 -0.83
N VAL A 147 -2.21 13.95 -1.62
CA VAL A 147 -2.87 13.24 -2.72
C VAL A 147 -2.44 13.89 -4.02
N TYR A 148 -2.16 13.08 -5.04
CA TYR A 148 -1.82 13.56 -6.38
C TYR A 148 -2.26 12.56 -7.45
N LYS A 149 -2.40 13.05 -8.69
CA LYS A 149 -2.74 12.24 -9.85
C LYS A 149 -1.48 11.97 -10.68
N THR A 150 -1.26 10.73 -11.06
CA THR A 150 -0.20 10.34 -12.00
C THR A 150 -0.62 9.12 -12.79
N THR A 151 -0.04 8.92 -13.97
CA THR A 151 -0.16 7.66 -14.69
C THR A 151 0.72 6.62 -14.01
N GLY A 152 0.13 5.49 -13.62
CA GLY A 152 0.83 4.35 -13.05
C GLY A 152 0.65 3.11 -13.90
N THR A 153 1.67 2.25 -13.91
CA THR A 153 1.52 0.87 -14.37
C THR A 153 0.81 0.08 -13.26
N VAL A 154 -0.33 -0.51 -13.60
CA VAL A 154 -1.23 -1.18 -12.66
C VAL A 154 -1.42 -2.65 -13.02
N ASN A 155 -1.71 -3.44 -12.00
CA ASN A 155 -2.24 -4.78 -12.15
C ASN A 155 -3.70 -4.69 -12.58
N TRP A 156 -4.02 -5.14 -13.77
CA TRP A 156 -5.37 -5.17 -14.31
C TRP A 156 -5.90 -6.61 -14.33
N ASP A 157 -7.01 -6.86 -13.65
CA ASP A 157 -7.74 -8.12 -13.79
C ASP A 157 -8.68 -8.01 -15.01
N PRO A 158 -8.46 -8.80 -16.07
CA PRO A 158 -9.29 -8.73 -17.28
C PRO A 158 -10.70 -9.30 -17.08
N VAL A 159 -10.91 -10.13 -16.04
CA VAL A 159 -12.22 -10.71 -15.71
C VAL A 159 -13.02 -9.77 -14.82
N ASP A 160 -12.42 -9.26 -13.75
CA ASP A 160 -13.08 -8.29 -12.85
C ASP A 160 -13.10 -6.86 -13.43
N GLN A 161 -12.43 -6.64 -14.58
CA GLN A 161 -12.25 -5.35 -15.28
C GLN A 161 -11.89 -4.21 -14.33
N THR A 162 -10.86 -4.42 -13.53
CA THR A 162 -10.45 -3.48 -12.49
C THR A 162 -8.96 -3.52 -12.22
N VAL A 163 -8.45 -2.40 -11.71
CA VAL A 163 -7.14 -2.37 -11.07
C VAL A 163 -7.18 -3.16 -9.76
N LEU A 164 -6.15 -3.98 -9.56
CA LEU A 164 -5.80 -4.66 -8.33
C LEU A 164 -4.59 -3.96 -7.70
N ALA A 165 -4.59 -3.85 -6.36
CA ALA A 165 -3.38 -3.50 -5.64
C ALA A 165 -2.33 -4.62 -5.77
N ASN A 166 -1.05 -4.34 -5.51
CA ASN A 166 0.01 -5.36 -5.59
C ASN A 166 -0.29 -6.57 -4.69
N GLU A 167 -0.99 -6.34 -3.59
CA GLU A 167 -1.32 -7.32 -2.57
C GLU A 167 -2.57 -8.14 -2.91
N GLN A 168 -3.28 -7.77 -3.98
CA GLN A 168 -4.44 -8.48 -4.53
C GLN A 168 -4.05 -9.38 -5.72
N VAL A 169 -2.75 -9.49 -6.02
CA VAL A 169 -2.20 -10.45 -6.98
C VAL A 169 -1.55 -11.57 -6.20
N ILE A 170 -1.87 -12.82 -6.54
CA ILE A 170 -1.31 -14.03 -5.95
C ILE A 170 -0.81 -14.89 -7.11
N ASP A 171 0.50 -15.14 -7.16
CA ASP A 171 1.15 -15.94 -8.21
C ASP A 171 0.78 -15.48 -9.64
N GLY A 172 0.80 -14.16 -9.86
CA GLY A 172 0.57 -13.50 -11.15
C GLY A 172 -0.91 -13.45 -11.54
N ARG A 173 -1.79 -13.87 -10.63
CA ARG A 173 -3.22 -14.00 -10.87
C ARG A 173 -4.02 -13.14 -9.90
N GLY A 174 -5.19 -12.68 -10.33
CA GLY A 174 -6.11 -11.99 -9.42
C GLY A 174 -6.46 -12.94 -8.26
N TRP A 175 -6.30 -12.48 -7.02
CA TRP A 175 -6.46 -13.28 -5.79
C TRP A 175 -7.81 -14.02 -5.69
N ARG A 176 -8.80 -13.58 -6.45
CA ARG A 176 -10.17 -14.08 -6.45
C ARG A 176 -10.58 -14.75 -7.76
N THR A 177 -10.33 -14.11 -8.91
CA THR A 177 -10.72 -14.65 -10.22
C THR A 177 -9.80 -15.79 -10.67
N GLY A 178 -8.56 -15.83 -10.17
CA GLY A 178 -7.50 -16.68 -10.70
C GLY A 178 -7.06 -16.31 -12.12
N ALA A 179 -7.59 -15.23 -12.71
CA ALA A 179 -7.21 -14.77 -14.04
C ALA A 179 -5.79 -14.22 -14.04
N LEU A 180 -5.05 -14.41 -15.14
CA LEU A 180 -3.74 -13.78 -15.30
C LEU A 180 -3.92 -12.26 -15.36
N VAL A 181 -3.14 -11.57 -14.54
CA VAL A 181 -3.16 -10.10 -14.46
C VAL A 181 -2.39 -9.50 -15.63
N GLU A 182 -2.95 -8.46 -16.24
CA GLU A 182 -2.32 -7.65 -17.29
C GLU A 182 -1.68 -6.40 -16.71
N LYS A 183 -0.61 -5.89 -17.33
CA LYS A 183 -0.10 -4.54 -17.02
C LYS A 183 -0.85 -3.51 -17.86
N ARG A 184 -1.40 -2.46 -17.25
CA ARG A 184 -1.97 -1.30 -17.97
C ARG A 184 -1.40 0.01 -17.44
N GLU A 185 -1.33 1.03 -18.27
CA GLU A 185 -1.01 2.40 -17.85
C GLU A 185 -2.33 3.18 -17.69
N ILE A 186 -2.67 3.59 -16.47
CA ILE A 186 -3.93 4.27 -16.16
C ILE A 186 -3.65 5.49 -15.27
N PRO A 187 -4.22 6.68 -15.56
CA PRO A 187 -4.19 7.81 -14.64
C PRO A 187 -4.96 7.46 -13.36
N MET A 188 -4.32 7.60 -12.20
CA MET A 188 -4.91 7.28 -10.90
C MET A 188 -4.49 8.28 -9.83
N TYR A 189 -5.25 8.32 -8.74
CA TYR A 189 -4.89 9.06 -7.54
C TYR A 189 -4.07 8.20 -6.59
N TYR A 190 -3.00 8.81 -6.07
CA TYR A 190 -2.08 8.22 -5.12
C TYR A 190 -2.03 9.05 -3.85
N MET A 191 -2.02 8.37 -2.70
CA MET A 191 -1.69 8.96 -1.41
C MET A 191 -0.18 8.83 -1.16
N ARG A 192 0.47 9.95 -0.85
CA ARG A 192 1.91 10.07 -0.61
C ARG A 192 2.33 9.52 0.75
N ILE A 193 2.04 8.24 1.02
CA ILE A 193 2.43 7.56 2.27
C ILE A 193 3.96 7.55 2.45
N THR A 194 4.72 7.62 1.36
CA THR A 194 6.20 7.70 1.42
C THR A 194 6.70 8.96 2.13
N ALA A 195 5.92 10.05 2.17
CA ALA A 195 6.25 11.24 2.95
C ALA A 195 6.33 10.95 4.46
N TYR A 196 5.66 9.88 4.92
CA TYR A 196 5.66 9.42 6.31
C TYR A 196 6.51 8.16 6.53
N ALA A 197 7.25 7.67 5.52
CA ALA A 197 7.96 6.38 5.59
C ALA A 197 8.93 6.29 6.78
N GLN A 198 9.73 7.34 7.01
CA GLN A 198 10.66 7.41 8.14
C GLN A 198 9.92 7.36 9.48
N GLU A 199 8.89 8.20 9.64
CA GLU A 199 8.11 8.28 10.87
C GLU A 199 7.33 6.99 11.16
N LEU A 200 6.81 6.34 10.10
CA LEU A 200 6.17 5.04 10.17
C LEU A 200 7.16 3.93 10.57
N LEU A 201 8.41 4.03 10.16
CA LEU A 201 9.44 3.05 10.55
C LEU A 201 9.88 3.26 12.00
N GLU A 202 10.26 4.47 12.37
CA GLU A 202 10.75 4.81 13.71
C GLU A 202 9.73 4.49 14.79
N ALA A 203 8.46 4.81 14.55
CA ALA A 203 7.40 4.56 15.52
C ALA A 203 7.25 3.08 15.89
N LEU A 204 7.66 2.11 15.04
CA LEU A 204 7.58 0.67 15.35
C LEU A 204 8.36 0.32 16.63
N GLY A 205 9.49 0.97 16.88
CA GLY A 205 10.30 0.76 18.08
C GLY A 205 9.61 1.19 19.38
N SER A 206 8.62 2.07 19.27
CA SER A 206 7.88 2.64 20.40
C SER A 206 6.49 2.05 20.62
N LEU A 207 6.05 1.06 19.82
CA LEU A 207 4.71 0.47 19.94
C LEU A 207 4.70 -0.63 21.03
N PRO A 208 4.20 -0.35 22.24
CA PRO A 208 4.08 -1.37 23.28
C PRO A 208 3.01 -2.39 22.89
N GLY A 209 3.21 -3.64 23.28
CA GLY A 209 2.23 -4.72 23.07
C GLY A 209 2.05 -5.20 21.63
N TRP A 210 2.67 -4.57 20.63
CA TRP A 210 2.66 -5.06 19.26
C TRP A 210 3.57 -6.28 19.10
N PRO A 211 3.10 -7.37 18.44
CA PRO A 211 3.94 -8.54 18.20
C PRO A 211 5.15 -8.20 17.31
N GLU A 212 6.34 -8.68 17.69
CA GLU A 212 7.58 -8.45 16.93
C GLU A 212 7.47 -8.92 15.48
N ARG A 213 6.76 -10.02 15.22
CA ARG A 213 6.49 -10.49 13.85
C ARG A 213 5.81 -9.41 12.98
N VAL A 214 4.84 -8.68 13.53
CA VAL A 214 4.13 -7.61 12.79
C VAL A 214 5.05 -6.42 12.56
N LYS A 215 5.83 -6.03 13.58
CA LYS A 215 6.82 -4.95 13.46
C LYS A 215 7.86 -5.26 12.39
N THR A 216 8.43 -6.46 12.40
CA THR A 216 9.39 -6.92 11.38
C THR A 216 8.77 -6.95 9.99
N MET A 217 7.53 -7.42 9.84
CA MET A 217 6.81 -7.39 8.57
C MET A 217 6.67 -5.95 8.04
N GLN A 218 6.28 -4.99 8.88
CA GLN A 218 6.18 -3.58 8.47
C GLN A 218 7.55 -2.94 8.21
N ALA A 219 8.56 -3.20 9.03
CA ALA A 219 9.91 -2.67 8.83
C ALA A 219 10.50 -3.12 7.50
N ASN A 220 10.37 -4.42 7.19
CA ASN A 220 10.76 -4.98 5.90
C ASN A 220 9.93 -4.39 4.76
N TRP A 221 8.63 -4.21 4.97
CA TRP A 221 7.73 -3.59 3.99
C TRP A 221 8.14 -2.16 3.64
N ILE A 222 8.38 -1.33 4.66
CA ILE A 222 8.85 0.04 4.51
C ILE A 222 10.23 0.06 3.83
N GLY A 223 11.11 -0.88 4.23
CA GLY A 223 12.34 -1.19 3.52
C GLY A 223 13.26 0.01 3.37
N ARG A 224 13.62 0.66 4.48
CA ARG A 224 14.58 1.76 4.48
C ARG A 224 15.98 1.25 4.15
N SER A 225 16.62 1.89 3.18
CA SER A 225 17.97 1.60 2.74
C SER A 225 18.77 2.89 2.67
N GLU A 226 19.94 2.92 3.29
CA GLU A 226 20.92 3.99 3.11
C GLU A 226 21.94 3.55 2.07
N GLY A 227 22.23 4.42 1.11
CA GLY A 227 23.14 4.09 0.03
C GLY A 227 23.65 5.33 -0.67
N VAL A 228 24.14 5.14 -1.89
CA VAL A 228 24.64 6.20 -2.74
C VAL A 228 23.86 6.18 -4.05
N GLU A 229 23.31 7.34 -4.41
CA GLU A 229 22.66 7.57 -5.70
C GLU A 229 23.63 8.33 -6.60
N PHE A 230 23.88 7.83 -7.81
CA PHE A 230 24.81 8.46 -8.74
C PHE A 230 24.47 8.13 -10.19
N SER A 231 25.11 8.82 -11.13
CA SER A 231 24.84 8.68 -12.56
C SER A 231 26.03 8.15 -13.35
N PHE A 232 25.79 7.13 -14.18
CA PHE A 232 26.68 6.74 -15.25
C PHE A 232 26.46 7.64 -16.48
N ALA A 233 27.53 8.12 -17.10
CA ALA A 233 27.43 8.80 -18.39
C ALA A 233 27.30 7.76 -19.51
N VAL A 234 26.41 7.99 -20.48
CA VAL A 234 26.32 7.13 -21.66
C VAL A 234 27.40 7.55 -22.66
N ASP A 235 28.21 6.59 -23.09
CA ASP A 235 29.32 6.84 -24.01
C ASP A 235 28.83 7.41 -25.34
N GLY A 236 29.44 8.51 -25.79
CA GLY A 236 29.03 9.23 -26.99
C GLY A 236 27.68 9.95 -26.91
N SER A 237 27.06 10.09 -25.72
CA SER A 237 25.78 10.78 -25.53
C SER A 237 25.85 11.80 -24.38
N ARG A 238 24.89 12.73 -24.35
CA ARG A 238 24.65 13.62 -23.20
C ARG A 238 23.80 12.97 -22.10
N GLU A 239 23.22 11.82 -22.40
CA GLU A 239 22.36 11.08 -21.48
C GLU A 239 23.14 10.49 -20.31
N ARG A 240 22.42 10.34 -19.19
CA ARG A 240 22.95 9.78 -17.95
C ARG A 240 21.95 8.80 -17.39
N ILE A 241 22.45 7.66 -16.92
CA ILE A 241 21.64 6.62 -16.27
C ILE A 241 21.89 6.73 -14.78
N LYS A 242 20.86 7.11 -14.02
CA LYS A 242 20.94 7.24 -12.57
C LYS A 242 20.67 5.90 -11.92
N VAL A 243 21.49 5.53 -10.95
CA VAL A 243 21.38 4.29 -10.18
C VAL A 243 21.42 4.58 -8.69
N PHE A 244 20.94 3.62 -7.89
CA PHE A 244 21.09 3.62 -6.44
C PHE A 244 21.69 2.29 -6.00
N THR A 245 22.62 2.32 -5.04
CA THR A 245 23.21 1.13 -4.44
C THR A 245 23.40 1.29 -2.94
N THR A 246 23.14 0.21 -2.19
CA THR A 246 23.52 0.08 -0.76
C THR A 246 24.94 -0.45 -0.58
N ARG A 247 25.58 -0.91 -1.66
CA ARG A 247 26.92 -1.50 -1.69
C ARG A 247 27.90 -0.61 -2.47
N ALA A 248 28.02 0.65 -2.06
CA ALA A 248 28.90 1.59 -2.72
C ALA A 248 30.39 1.18 -2.61
N ASP A 249 30.74 0.39 -1.58
CA ASP A 249 32.05 -0.26 -1.41
C ASP A 249 32.45 -1.13 -2.61
N THR A 250 31.49 -1.70 -3.34
CA THR A 250 31.74 -2.63 -4.43
C THR A 250 31.75 -1.98 -5.81
N ILE A 251 31.65 -0.65 -5.90
CA ILE A 251 31.46 0.08 -7.16
C ILE A 251 32.52 -0.27 -8.21
N MET A 252 33.77 -0.48 -7.83
CA MET A 252 34.87 -0.82 -8.75
C MET A 252 34.72 -2.19 -9.42
N GLY A 253 33.84 -3.05 -8.89
CA GLY A 253 33.47 -4.34 -9.47
C GLY A 253 32.25 -4.24 -10.38
N ALA A 254 31.74 -3.04 -10.67
CA ALA A 254 30.60 -2.85 -11.57
C ALA A 254 31.02 -3.10 -13.02
N THR A 255 30.59 -4.23 -13.59
CA THR A 255 31.02 -4.67 -14.92
C THR A 255 30.00 -4.37 -16.01
N PHE A 256 28.76 -4.02 -15.65
CA PHE A 256 27.73 -3.53 -16.56
C PHE A 256 26.64 -2.75 -15.82
N VAL A 257 25.77 -2.08 -16.57
CA VAL A 257 24.57 -1.40 -16.05
C VAL A 257 23.35 -2.15 -16.54
N ALA A 258 22.41 -2.45 -15.65
CA ALA A 258 21.12 -3.05 -16.02
C ALA A 258 19.99 -2.06 -15.81
N ILE A 259 19.09 -1.94 -16.79
CA ILE A 259 17.93 -1.05 -16.77
C ILE A 259 16.63 -1.84 -16.96
N ALA A 260 15.54 -1.32 -16.39
CA ALA A 260 14.20 -1.86 -16.58
C ALA A 260 13.74 -1.71 -18.04
N ALA A 261 12.89 -2.63 -18.49
CA ALA A 261 12.30 -2.59 -19.84
C ALA A 261 11.47 -1.32 -20.09
N GLU A 262 10.85 -0.77 -19.05
CA GLU A 262 10.05 0.45 -19.13
C GLU A 262 10.90 1.74 -19.10
N HIS A 263 12.21 1.65 -18.82
CA HIS A 263 13.10 2.81 -18.69
C HIS A 263 13.15 3.63 -19.99
N PRO A 264 13.10 4.98 -19.96
CA PRO A 264 13.11 5.82 -21.15
C PRO A 264 14.26 5.53 -22.12
N PHE A 265 15.47 5.30 -21.59
CA PHE A 265 16.64 4.87 -22.38
C PHE A 265 16.42 3.56 -23.14
N ALA A 266 15.74 2.57 -22.53
CA ALA A 266 15.44 1.30 -23.18
C ALA A 266 14.48 1.52 -24.37
N ARG A 267 13.46 2.37 -24.19
CA ARG A 267 12.55 2.75 -25.28
C ARG A 267 13.29 3.41 -26.45
N GLY A 268 14.22 4.34 -26.17
CA GLY A 268 15.04 4.97 -27.21
C GLY A 268 15.93 3.97 -27.96
N CYS A 269 16.44 2.95 -27.27
CA CYS A 269 17.22 1.88 -27.91
C CYS A 269 16.36 0.98 -28.83
N ALA A 270 15.08 0.79 -28.48
CA ALA A 270 14.14 -0.03 -29.26
C ALA A 270 13.74 0.57 -30.61
N GLU A 271 13.83 1.90 -30.79
CA GLU A 271 13.47 2.58 -32.05
C GLU A 271 14.37 2.14 -33.22
N GLY A 272 15.58 1.66 -32.95
CA GLY A 272 16.55 1.21 -33.95
C GLY A 272 16.82 -0.30 -33.99
N ASP A 273 16.19 -1.09 -33.12
CA ASP A 273 16.49 -2.51 -32.95
C ASP A 273 15.22 -3.34 -32.64
N HIS A 274 14.83 -4.18 -33.60
CA HIS A 274 13.64 -5.02 -33.50
C HIS A 274 13.75 -6.10 -32.41
N GLU A 275 14.95 -6.60 -32.11
CA GLU A 275 15.15 -7.59 -31.04
C GLU A 275 14.97 -6.93 -29.67
N VAL A 276 15.50 -5.73 -29.49
CA VAL A 276 15.29 -4.92 -28.27
C VAL A 276 13.82 -4.56 -28.08
N ALA A 277 13.14 -4.11 -29.15
CA ALA A 277 11.71 -3.85 -29.11
C ALA A 277 10.90 -5.09 -28.71
N ALA A 278 11.21 -6.25 -29.30
CA ALA A 278 10.55 -7.51 -28.97
C ALA A 278 10.82 -7.95 -27.53
N PHE A 279 12.03 -7.74 -27.00
CA PHE A 279 12.36 -8.06 -25.62
C PHE A 279 11.59 -7.18 -24.62
N ILE A 280 11.53 -5.86 -24.87
CA ILE A 280 10.76 -4.94 -24.02
C ILE A 280 9.29 -5.36 -23.97
N GLU A 281 8.71 -5.74 -25.11
CA GLU A 281 7.33 -6.19 -25.16
C GLU A 281 7.11 -7.52 -24.40
N ARG A 282 8.08 -8.45 -24.47
CA ARG A 282 8.04 -9.66 -23.61
C ARG A 282 8.11 -9.33 -22.13
N CYS A 283 8.92 -8.37 -21.70
CA CYS A 283 9.00 -7.96 -20.29
C CYS A 283 7.70 -7.29 -19.78
N ARG A 284 6.90 -6.70 -20.67
CA ARG A 284 5.56 -6.21 -20.33
C ARG A 284 4.57 -7.34 -20.08
N GLN A 285 4.78 -8.50 -20.69
CA GLN A 285 3.96 -9.69 -20.53
C GLN A 285 4.41 -10.49 -19.28
N GLY A 286 3.96 -10.06 -18.09
CA GLY A 286 4.26 -10.74 -16.83
C GLY A 286 3.77 -10.00 -15.58
N GLY A 287 3.73 -10.67 -14.43
CA GLY A 287 3.34 -10.06 -13.15
C GLY A 287 4.33 -8.98 -12.68
N VAL A 288 3.86 -7.99 -11.91
CA VAL A 288 4.71 -6.93 -11.29
C VAL A 288 5.21 -7.29 -9.88
N MET A 289 4.84 -8.46 -9.36
CA MET A 289 5.21 -8.85 -8.00
C MET A 289 6.71 -9.13 -7.91
N GLU A 290 7.37 -8.45 -6.98
CA GLU A 290 8.81 -8.60 -6.71
C GLU A 290 9.20 -10.06 -6.42
N ALA A 291 8.32 -10.81 -5.74
CA ALA A 291 8.53 -12.23 -5.42
C ALA A 291 8.52 -13.13 -6.67
N GLU A 292 7.66 -12.84 -7.64
CA GLU A 292 7.62 -13.57 -8.92
C GLU A 292 8.82 -13.22 -9.79
N VAL A 293 9.18 -11.94 -9.81
CA VAL A 293 10.36 -11.48 -10.56
C VAL A 293 11.65 -12.08 -9.98
N ALA A 294 11.74 -12.25 -8.65
CA ALA A 294 12.88 -12.88 -8.00
C ALA A 294 13.04 -14.38 -8.31
N THR A 295 11.94 -15.08 -8.62
CA THR A 295 11.92 -16.53 -8.89
C THR A 295 11.94 -16.87 -10.38
N ARG A 296 11.64 -15.90 -11.25
CA ARG A 296 11.72 -16.04 -12.70
C ARG A 296 13.16 -16.22 -13.18
N GLU A 297 13.29 -16.92 -14.29
CA GLU A 297 14.57 -16.98 -15.00
C GLU A 297 14.98 -15.57 -15.41
N LYS A 298 16.21 -15.20 -15.08
CA LYS A 298 16.75 -13.87 -15.38
C LYS A 298 17.13 -13.83 -16.84
N GLU A 299 16.53 -12.89 -17.55
CA GLU A 299 16.75 -12.67 -18.97
C GLU A 299 17.12 -11.22 -19.21
N GLY A 300 17.95 -10.99 -20.22
CA GLY A 300 18.27 -9.65 -20.66
C GLY A 300 18.77 -9.60 -22.09
N ILE A 301 18.83 -8.38 -22.62
CA ILE A 301 19.34 -8.07 -23.95
C ILE A 301 20.34 -6.92 -23.87
N PHE A 302 21.45 -7.04 -24.58
CA PHE A 302 22.43 -5.97 -24.71
C PHE A 302 21.86 -4.86 -25.60
N THR A 303 21.97 -3.61 -25.16
CA THR A 303 21.41 -2.45 -25.88
C THR A 303 22.25 -1.99 -27.08
N GLY A 304 23.45 -2.55 -27.29
CA GLY A 304 24.42 -1.99 -28.22
C GLY A 304 25.13 -0.72 -27.70
N ARG A 305 24.78 -0.26 -26.50
CA ARG A 305 25.29 0.97 -25.89
C ARG A 305 26.17 0.67 -24.69
N TYR A 306 27.08 1.60 -24.41
CA TYR A 306 28.01 1.52 -23.28
C TYR A 306 27.82 2.73 -22.37
N ALA A 307 28.05 2.50 -21.09
CA ALA A 307 28.19 3.54 -20.08
C ALA A 307 29.66 3.68 -19.69
N LEU A 308 30.02 4.84 -19.13
CA LEU A 308 31.34 5.08 -18.55
C LEU A 308 31.26 4.87 -17.05
N HIS A 309 32.10 3.97 -16.53
CA HIS A 309 32.22 3.73 -15.10
C HIS A 309 32.64 5.03 -14.40
N PRO A 310 31.92 5.49 -13.35
CA PRO A 310 32.05 6.85 -12.83
C PRO A 310 33.39 7.14 -12.15
N LEU A 311 34.10 6.10 -11.68
CA LEU A 311 35.39 6.24 -11.01
C LEU A 311 36.61 5.89 -11.88
N SER A 312 36.60 4.75 -12.58
CA SER A 312 37.69 4.31 -13.48
C SER A 312 37.62 4.90 -14.90
N GLY A 313 36.44 5.31 -15.37
CA GLY A 313 36.21 5.77 -16.75
C GLY A 313 36.10 4.63 -17.79
N GLU A 314 36.18 3.37 -17.37
CA GLU A 314 36.07 2.22 -18.27
C GLU A 314 34.69 2.12 -18.92
N ARG A 315 34.66 1.60 -20.17
CA ARG A 315 33.41 1.37 -20.90
C ARG A 315 32.79 0.06 -20.44
N ILE A 316 31.58 0.13 -19.90
CA ILE A 316 30.82 -1.03 -19.44
C ILE A 316 29.49 -1.13 -20.22
N PRO A 317 29.03 -2.33 -20.64
CA PRO A 317 27.84 -2.46 -21.46
C PRO A 317 26.56 -2.10 -20.68
N ILE A 318 25.54 -1.63 -21.40
CA ILE A 318 24.20 -1.38 -20.85
C ILE A 318 23.27 -2.49 -21.32
N TRP A 319 22.61 -3.16 -20.39
CA TRP A 319 21.67 -4.25 -20.62
C TRP A 319 20.26 -3.86 -20.17
N ILE A 320 19.24 -4.32 -20.90
CA ILE A 320 17.87 -4.31 -20.42
C ILE A 320 17.62 -5.68 -19.78
N ALA A 321 17.14 -5.71 -18.53
CA ALA A 321 16.95 -6.96 -17.81
C ALA A 321 15.58 -7.04 -17.14
N ASN A 322 14.97 -8.23 -17.16
CA ASN A 322 13.62 -8.46 -16.65
C ASN A 322 13.52 -8.41 -15.10
N TYR A 323 14.64 -8.47 -14.40
CA TYR A 323 14.71 -8.42 -12.93
C TYR A 323 14.91 -7.02 -12.36
N VAL A 324 15.14 -6.01 -13.22
CA VAL A 324 15.22 -4.60 -12.83
C VAL A 324 13.82 -3.99 -12.91
N LEU A 325 13.31 -3.51 -11.77
CA LEU A 325 11.93 -3.01 -11.67
C LEU A 325 11.85 -1.50 -11.91
N TRP A 326 10.98 -1.10 -12.83
CA TRP A 326 10.56 0.29 -12.95
C TRP A 326 9.80 0.73 -11.67
N GLY A 327 10.13 1.93 -11.17
CA GLY A 327 9.57 2.47 -9.92
C GLY A 327 10.25 2.00 -8.63
N TYR A 328 11.35 1.22 -8.70
CA TYR A 328 12.30 1.08 -7.60
C TYR A 328 13.60 1.80 -7.96
N GLY A 329 14.02 2.78 -7.14
CA GLY A 329 15.04 3.74 -7.56
C GLY A 329 14.60 4.47 -8.83
N GLU A 330 15.49 4.58 -9.81
CA GLU A 330 15.24 5.19 -11.13
C GLU A 330 15.08 4.12 -12.23
N GLY A 331 14.80 2.86 -11.84
CA GLY A 331 14.67 1.74 -12.79
C GLY A 331 15.98 1.33 -13.45
N ALA A 332 17.11 1.56 -12.77
CA ALA A 332 18.44 1.16 -13.21
C ALA A 332 19.34 0.84 -12.02
N ILE A 333 20.25 -0.13 -12.21
CA ILE A 333 21.21 -0.58 -11.20
C ILE A 333 22.62 -0.69 -11.80
N MET A 334 23.63 -0.43 -10.97
CA MET A 334 24.97 -0.93 -11.25
C MET A 334 24.99 -2.43 -10.96
N VAL A 335 25.63 -3.22 -11.82
CA VAL A 335 25.68 -4.66 -11.65
C VAL A 335 27.07 -5.10 -11.23
N VAL A 336 27.17 -5.77 -10.09
CA VAL A 336 28.43 -6.20 -9.47
C VAL A 336 28.43 -7.71 -9.24
N PRO A 337 28.70 -8.52 -10.29
CA PRO A 337 28.50 -9.97 -10.24
C PRO A 337 29.25 -10.69 -9.13
N ALA A 338 30.43 -10.20 -8.73
CA ALA A 338 31.19 -10.85 -7.66
C ALA A 338 30.55 -10.72 -6.26
N HIS A 339 29.59 -9.80 -6.07
CA HIS A 339 29.08 -9.39 -4.76
C HIS A 339 27.54 -9.30 -4.64
N ASP A 340 26.80 -9.68 -5.66
CA ASP A 340 25.35 -9.89 -5.62
C ASP A 340 25.04 -11.20 -6.35
N GLN A 341 24.35 -12.13 -5.68
CA GLN A 341 24.10 -13.46 -6.23
C GLN A 341 23.24 -13.41 -7.51
N ARG A 342 22.35 -12.42 -7.63
CA ARG A 342 21.50 -12.30 -8.81
C ARG A 342 22.29 -11.86 -10.02
N ASP A 343 23.20 -10.92 -9.78
CA ASP A 343 24.13 -10.41 -10.77
C ASP A 343 25.15 -11.48 -11.20
N PHE A 344 25.61 -12.32 -10.25
CA PHE A 344 26.48 -13.46 -10.52
C PHE A 344 25.83 -14.42 -11.52
N GLU A 345 24.61 -14.87 -11.23
CA GLU A 345 23.88 -15.81 -12.09
C GLU A 345 23.63 -15.23 -13.49
N PHE A 346 23.26 -13.95 -13.57
CA PHE A 346 23.09 -13.26 -14.85
C PHE A 346 24.41 -13.19 -15.63
N ALA A 347 25.49 -12.78 -14.97
CA ALA A 347 26.80 -12.67 -15.60
C ALA A 347 27.34 -14.03 -16.06
N THR A 348 27.15 -15.09 -15.27
CA THR A 348 27.51 -16.45 -15.67
C THR A 348 26.72 -16.90 -16.90
N LYS A 349 25.39 -16.66 -16.93
CA LYS A 349 24.52 -17.03 -18.07
C LYS A 349 24.93 -16.33 -19.37
N TYR A 350 25.29 -15.05 -19.29
CA TYR A 350 25.62 -14.23 -20.46
C TYR A 350 27.13 -14.05 -20.70
N ALA A 351 27.98 -14.81 -19.98
CA ALA A 351 29.44 -14.71 -20.04
C ALA A 351 29.99 -13.28 -19.86
N LEU A 352 29.37 -12.51 -18.96
CA LEU A 352 29.80 -11.16 -18.62
C LEU A 352 30.94 -11.19 -17.58
N PRO A 353 31.79 -10.15 -17.52
CA PRO A 353 32.91 -10.12 -16.59
C PRO A 353 32.46 -10.19 -15.13
N ILE A 354 33.17 -10.98 -14.32
CA ILE A 354 32.99 -11.09 -12.87
C ILE A 354 34.29 -10.62 -12.22
N VAL A 355 34.25 -9.44 -11.58
CA VAL A 355 35.44 -8.79 -11.00
C VAL A 355 35.29 -8.70 -9.47
N PRO A 356 36.00 -9.55 -8.70
CA PRO A 356 36.02 -9.49 -7.25
C PRO A 356 36.75 -8.26 -6.73
N VAL A 357 36.08 -7.50 -5.87
CA VAL A 357 36.58 -6.25 -5.27
C VAL A 357 36.45 -6.17 -3.75
N VAL A 358 35.76 -7.12 -3.12
CA VAL A 358 35.68 -7.25 -1.65
C VAL A 358 36.06 -8.67 -1.24
N LYS A 359 36.89 -8.79 -0.21
CA LYS A 359 37.32 -10.08 0.35
C LYS A 359 37.11 -10.11 1.86
N PRO A 360 36.96 -11.30 2.48
CA PRO A 360 36.98 -11.43 3.93
C PRO A 360 38.22 -10.76 4.54
N ALA A 361 38.06 -10.10 5.70
CA ALA A 361 39.18 -9.41 6.35
C ALA A 361 40.28 -10.38 6.83
N ALA A 362 39.90 -11.59 7.25
CA ALA A 362 40.77 -12.54 7.93
C ALA A 362 41.20 -13.74 7.05
N THR A 363 40.62 -13.92 5.88
CA THR A 363 40.85 -15.10 5.03
C THR A 363 41.01 -14.71 3.56
N MET A 364 41.58 -15.61 2.78
CA MET A 364 41.66 -15.45 1.33
C MET A 364 40.31 -15.76 0.68
N LEU A 365 39.93 -14.95 -0.31
CA LEU A 365 38.80 -15.24 -1.16
C LEU A 365 39.22 -16.31 -2.18
N SER A 366 38.47 -17.42 -2.25
CA SER A 366 38.72 -18.48 -3.23
C SER A 366 38.30 -18.01 -4.63
N LEU A 367 39.20 -18.16 -5.61
CA LEU A 367 38.97 -17.79 -7.00
C LEU A 367 39.25 -18.98 -7.94
N PRO A 368 38.50 -19.16 -9.04
CA PRO A 368 37.32 -18.37 -9.43
C PRO A 368 36.16 -18.54 -8.45
N LEU A 369 35.27 -17.54 -8.38
CA LEU A 369 34.10 -17.60 -7.52
C LEU A 369 33.12 -18.66 -8.04
N GLU A 370 32.64 -19.53 -7.17
CA GLU A 370 31.53 -20.46 -7.46
C GLU A 370 30.15 -19.82 -7.24
N ARG A 371 30.11 -18.75 -6.44
CA ARG A 371 28.92 -17.95 -6.10
C ARG A 371 29.37 -16.54 -5.70
N ALA A 372 28.44 -15.58 -5.66
CA ALA A 372 28.75 -14.24 -5.18
C ALA A 372 29.23 -14.25 -3.72
N TYR A 373 30.16 -13.36 -3.40
CA TYR A 373 30.56 -13.05 -2.03
C TYR A 373 29.77 -11.82 -1.55
N GLU A 374 28.65 -12.07 -0.87
CA GLU A 374 27.69 -11.02 -0.47
C GLU A 374 28.01 -10.38 0.89
N ASP A 375 28.87 -11.01 1.69
CA ASP A 375 29.26 -10.51 3.01
C ASP A 375 30.08 -9.20 2.94
N TYR A 376 30.12 -8.48 4.06
CA TYR A 376 31.02 -7.34 4.22
C TYR A 376 32.45 -7.79 4.45
N GLY A 377 33.39 -7.01 3.92
CA GLY A 377 34.81 -7.30 4.02
C GLY A 377 35.66 -6.07 3.78
N VAL A 378 36.85 -6.30 3.24
CA VAL A 378 37.82 -5.25 2.90
C VAL A 378 37.97 -5.15 1.40
N CYS A 379 37.98 -3.92 0.89
CA CYS A 379 38.16 -3.65 -0.54
C CYS A 379 39.57 -4.07 -1.03
N PHE A 380 39.61 -4.64 -2.23
CA PHE A 380 40.83 -4.95 -2.99
C PHE A 380 40.53 -4.78 -4.49
N ASN A 381 41.55 -4.71 -5.35
CA ASN A 381 41.37 -4.44 -6.80
C ASN A 381 40.53 -3.17 -7.07
N SER A 382 40.59 -2.20 -6.17
CA SER A 382 39.71 -1.03 -6.12
C SER A 382 40.48 0.29 -6.01
N GLY A 383 41.80 0.26 -6.25
CA GLY A 383 42.64 1.46 -6.31
C GLY A 383 42.73 2.15 -4.95
N ASP A 384 42.25 3.40 -4.86
CA ASP A 384 42.31 4.18 -3.63
C ASP A 384 41.37 3.70 -2.52
N LEU A 385 40.52 2.70 -2.81
CA LEU A 385 39.69 2.02 -1.83
C LEU A 385 40.37 0.79 -1.20
N ASP A 386 41.50 0.33 -1.74
CA ASP A 386 42.15 -0.89 -1.27
C ASP A 386 42.50 -0.80 0.23
N GLY A 387 42.14 -1.84 0.98
CA GLY A 387 42.36 -1.91 2.42
C GLY A 387 41.28 -1.24 3.28
N LEU A 388 40.31 -0.53 2.69
CA LEU A 388 39.19 0.05 3.43
C LEU A 388 38.10 -0.98 3.74
N ASP A 389 37.45 -0.83 4.89
CA ASP A 389 36.21 -1.55 5.22
C ASP A 389 34.99 -0.93 4.52
N PHE A 390 33.84 -1.59 4.62
CA PHE A 390 32.57 -1.14 4.05
C PHE A 390 32.23 0.33 4.35
N THR A 391 32.41 0.76 5.60
CA THR A 391 31.98 2.10 6.05
C THR A 391 32.90 3.16 5.46
N ALA A 392 34.22 2.96 5.55
CA ALA A 392 35.21 3.87 5.02
C ALA A 392 35.17 3.92 3.48
N ALA A 393 35.04 2.77 2.81
CA ALA A 393 34.96 2.67 1.35
C ALA A 393 33.70 3.37 0.82
N SER A 394 32.53 3.08 1.39
CA SER A 394 31.26 3.72 0.99
C SER A 394 31.29 5.23 1.19
N ALA A 395 31.89 5.71 2.30
CA ALA A 395 32.06 7.14 2.54
C ALA A 395 33.01 7.80 1.53
N ARG A 396 34.12 7.13 1.17
CA ARG A 396 35.08 7.60 0.18
C ARG A 396 34.45 7.68 -1.22
N VAL A 397 33.72 6.65 -1.62
CA VAL A 397 32.98 6.60 -2.90
C VAL A 397 31.95 7.72 -2.97
N ALA A 398 31.13 7.90 -1.93
CA ALA A 398 30.17 8.99 -1.89
C ALA A 398 30.84 10.37 -2.00
N ALA A 399 31.97 10.58 -1.32
CA ALA A 399 32.72 11.84 -1.40
C ALA A 399 33.24 12.12 -2.82
N ARG A 400 33.80 11.10 -3.50
CA ARG A 400 34.26 11.23 -4.89
C ARG A 400 33.13 11.54 -5.87
N LEU A 401 32.00 10.84 -5.74
CA LEU A 401 30.84 11.07 -6.60
C LEU A 401 30.24 12.47 -6.38
N ARG A 402 30.27 12.97 -5.15
CA ARG A 402 29.85 14.33 -4.80
C ARG A 402 30.78 15.38 -5.38
N GLU A 403 32.09 15.19 -5.26
CA GLU A 403 33.10 16.09 -5.83
C GLU A 403 32.98 16.19 -7.35
N ALA A 404 32.74 15.05 -8.01
CA ALA A 404 32.46 15.00 -9.44
C ALA A 404 31.05 15.53 -9.82
N LYS A 405 30.20 15.87 -8.83
CA LYS A 405 28.81 16.35 -9.01
C LYS A 405 27.94 15.37 -9.80
N ILE A 406 28.17 14.07 -9.63
CA ILE A 406 27.43 13.00 -10.31
C ILE A 406 26.64 12.09 -9.36
N GLY A 407 26.77 12.28 -8.05
CA GLY A 407 26.01 11.52 -7.05
C GLY A 407 26.29 11.93 -5.61
N ASP A 408 25.48 11.43 -4.69
CA ASP A 408 25.66 11.61 -3.24
C ASP A 408 24.93 10.51 -2.44
N LYS A 409 25.14 10.47 -1.12
CA LYS A 409 24.38 9.65 -0.18
C LYS A 409 22.90 9.96 -0.31
N ARG A 410 22.09 8.90 -0.31
CA ARG A 410 20.64 8.96 -0.44
C ARG A 410 20.01 7.92 0.49
N VAL A 411 18.90 8.29 1.12
CA VAL A 411 18.00 7.33 1.76
C VAL A 411 16.91 6.98 0.75
N GLN A 412 16.70 5.68 0.56
CA GLN A 412 15.63 5.14 -0.28
C GLN A 412 14.71 4.27 0.58
N PHE A 413 13.45 4.18 0.17
CA PHE A 413 12.46 3.32 0.80
C PHE A 413 11.89 2.37 -0.25
N ARG A 414 11.65 1.12 0.14
CA ARG A 414 10.93 0.16 -0.69
C ARG A 414 9.44 0.51 -0.78
N LEU A 415 8.88 1.13 0.27
CA LEU A 415 7.51 1.60 0.29
C LEU A 415 7.22 2.48 -0.93
N ARG A 416 6.10 2.20 -1.61
CA ARG A 416 5.57 3.03 -2.70
C ARG A 416 4.36 3.82 -2.22
N ASP A 417 4.04 4.88 -2.94
CA ASP A 417 2.82 5.63 -2.71
C ASP A 417 1.58 4.77 -2.99
N TRP A 418 0.54 5.00 -2.21
CA TRP A 418 -0.65 4.14 -2.19
C TRP A 418 -1.64 4.58 -3.26
N GLY A 419 -1.80 3.78 -4.32
CA GLY A 419 -2.80 4.00 -5.36
C GLY A 419 -4.21 3.67 -4.86
N ILE A 420 -5.07 4.69 -4.73
CA ILE A 420 -6.41 4.55 -4.15
C ILE A 420 -7.54 4.47 -5.18
N SER A 421 -7.31 4.85 -6.44
CA SER A 421 -8.33 4.78 -7.49
C SER A 421 -8.74 3.34 -7.81
N ARG A 422 -10.04 3.09 -7.91
CA ARG A 422 -10.63 1.84 -8.38
C ARG A 422 -11.67 2.14 -9.45
N GLN A 423 -11.61 1.41 -10.56
CA GLN A 423 -12.59 1.50 -11.66
C GLN A 423 -13.82 0.64 -11.35
N ARG A 424 -14.40 0.85 -10.17
CA ARG A 424 -15.52 0.07 -9.61
C ARG A 424 -16.61 1.01 -9.12
N TYR A 425 -17.83 0.50 -9.03
CA TYR A 425 -18.98 1.31 -8.60
C TYR A 425 -19.12 1.33 -7.08
N TRP A 426 -18.97 0.18 -6.41
CA TRP A 426 -19.26 0.07 -4.98
C TRP A 426 -18.11 0.55 -4.08
N GLY A 427 -17.90 1.87 -4.05
CA GLY A 427 -16.90 2.53 -3.21
C GLY A 427 -17.19 4.02 -3.03
N THR A 428 -16.39 4.69 -2.20
CA THR A 428 -16.51 6.14 -2.00
C THR A 428 -16.20 6.90 -3.30
N PRO A 429 -17.10 7.71 -3.86
CA PRO A 429 -16.78 8.53 -5.04
C PRO A 429 -15.64 9.52 -4.74
N ILE A 430 -14.67 9.63 -5.65
CA ILE A 430 -13.60 10.62 -5.52
C ILE A 430 -14.19 12.03 -5.78
N PRO A 431 -14.01 13.01 -4.87
CA PRO A 431 -14.72 14.29 -4.91
C PRO A 431 -14.04 15.32 -5.84
N LEU A 432 -13.86 14.94 -7.11
CA LEU A 432 -13.26 15.79 -8.15
C LEU A 432 -14.20 15.95 -9.35
N ILE A 433 -14.09 17.10 -10.00
CA ILE A 433 -14.84 17.49 -11.19
C ILE A 433 -13.84 17.89 -12.29
N TYR A 434 -13.94 17.24 -13.44
CA TYR A 434 -13.18 17.56 -14.64
C TYR A 434 -13.89 18.65 -15.46
N CYS A 435 -13.28 19.83 -15.50
CA CYS A 435 -13.74 20.95 -16.30
C CYS A 435 -12.79 21.19 -17.49
N PRO A 436 -13.29 21.26 -18.74
CA PRO A 436 -12.45 21.54 -19.91
C PRO A 436 -11.66 22.86 -19.83
N ALA A 437 -12.18 23.86 -19.10
CA ALA A 437 -11.54 25.16 -18.95
C ALA A 437 -10.68 25.29 -17.68
N CYS A 438 -11.05 24.61 -16.59
CA CYS A 438 -10.41 24.77 -15.28
C CYS A 438 -9.51 23.60 -14.87
N GLY A 439 -9.52 22.49 -15.59
CA GLY A 439 -8.82 21.26 -15.23
C GLY A 439 -9.56 20.46 -14.16
N ASP A 440 -8.79 19.81 -13.28
CA ASP A 440 -9.28 18.99 -12.17
C ASP A 440 -9.66 19.92 -11.00
N VAL A 441 -10.96 20.02 -10.70
CA VAL A 441 -11.52 20.96 -9.72
C VAL A 441 -12.09 20.18 -8.52
N PRO A 442 -11.70 20.51 -7.27
CA PRO A 442 -12.29 19.87 -6.09
C PRO A 442 -13.75 20.26 -5.90
N VAL A 443 -14.54 19.31 -5.42
CA VAL A 443 -15.92 19.58 -4.97
C VAL A 443 -15.86 20.45 -3.71
N PRO A 444 -16.66 21.53 -3.60
CA PRO A 444 -16.72 22.35 -2.38
C PRO A 444 -17.16 21.56 -1.16
N ASP A 445 -16.63 21.88 0.03
CA ASP A 445 -16.98 21.21 1.30
C ASP A 445 -18.50 21.19 1.57
N ALA A 446 -19.21 22.26 1.21
CA ALA A 446 -20.67 22.37 1.38
C ALA A 446 -21.48 21.45 0.45
N ASP A 447 -20.88 20.99 -0.64
CA ASP A 447 -21.49 20.08 -1.61
C ASP A 447 -21.16 18.62 -1.32
N LEU A 448 -20.41 18.34 -0.25
CA LEU A 448 -20.15 16.97 0.21
C LEU A 448 -21.34 16.43 1.04
N PRO A 449 -21.68 15.14 0.89
CA PRO A 449 -21.00 14.15 0.06
C PRO A 449 -21.38 14.20 -1.43
N VAL A 450 -20.43 13.81 -2.29
CA VAL A 450 -20.78 13.28 -3.62
C VAL A 450 -21.41 11.90 -3.39
N VAL A 451 -22.73 11.85 -3.44
CA VAL A 451 -23.50 10.64 -3.12
C VAL A 451 -23.36 9.60 -4.22
N LEU A 452 -23.01 8.37 -3.84
CA LEU A 452 -23.03 7.21 -4.73
C LEU A 452 -24.49 6.82 -5.02
N PRO A 453 -24.96 6.74 -6.28
CA PRO A 453 -26.28 6.17 -6.59
C PRO A 453 -26.36 4.73 -6.09
N GLU A 454 -27.48 4.27 -5.53
CA GLU A 454 -27.60 2.92 -4.94
C GLU A 454 -28.30 1.91 -5.85
N ASP A 455 -28.89 2.37 -6.94
CA ASP A 455 -29.75 1.58 -7.84
C ASP A 455 -28.98 0.90 -8.99
N CYS A 456 -27.66 1.05 -9.06
CA CYS A 456 -26.88 0.35 -10.08
C CYS A 456 -26.76 -1.16 -9.78
N VAL A 457 -26.93 -1.96 -10.81
CA VAL A 457 -26.61 -3.39 -10.81
C VAL A 457 -25.41 -3.58 -11.75
N PRO A 458 -24.20 -3.83 -11.23
CA PRO A 458 -23.04 -4.05 -12.08
C PRO A 458 -23.23 -5.29 -12.97
N ASP A 459 -22.84 -5.19 -14.24
CA ASP A 459 -22.98 -6.25 -15.26
C ASP A 459 -21.63 -6.85 -15.69
N GLY A 460 -20.54 -6.42 -15.05
CA GLY A 460 -19.17 -6.84 -15.34
C GLY A 460 -18.50 -6.13 -16.53
N SER A 461 -19.18 -5.20 -17.21
CA SER A 461 -18.67 -4.49 -18.38
C SER A 461 -17.98 -3.14 -18.05
N GLY A 462 -17.23 -3.12 -16.94
CA GLY A 462 -16.52 -1.95 -16.42
C GLY A 462 -17.34 -1.15 -15.40
N ASN A 463 -16.83 0.02 -14.98
CA ASN A 463 -17.44 0.85 -13.93
C ASN A 463 -18.83 1.39 -14.33
N PRO A 464 -19.93 0.95 -13.67
CA PRO A 464 -21.29 1.44 -13.95
C PRO A 464 -21.45 2.97 -13.85
N LEU A 465 -20.69 3.64 -12.98
CA LEU A 465 -20.78 5.09 -12.81
C LEU A 465 -20.47 5.85 -14.09
N ALA A 466 -19.52 5.35 -14.89
CA ALA A 466 -19.12 5.99 -16.13
C ALA A 466 -20.24 6.07 -17.19
N LYS A 467 -21.28 5.23 -17.05
CA LYS A 467 -22.42 5.16 -17.97
C LYS A 467 -23.64 5.94 -17.48
N ARG A 468 -23.61 6.47 -16.25
CA ARG A 468 -24.72 7.19 -15.60
C ARG A 468 -24.64 8.68 -15.86
N THR A 469 -25.40 9.17 -16.84
CA THR A 469 -25.41 10.59 -17.21
C THR A 469 -25.86 11.50 -16.07
N ASP A 470 -26.81 11.04 -15.25
CA ASP A 470 -27.34 11.72 -14.06
C ASP A 470 -26.31 11.86 -12.93
N PHE A 471 -25.30 10.99 -12.88
CA PHE A 471 -24.17 11.11 -11.94
C PHE A 471 -23.01 11.89 -12.56
N VAL A 472 -22.61 11.53 -13.79
CA VAL A 472 -21.40 12.05 -14.42
C VAL A 472 -21.54 13.52 -14.80
N GLN A 473 -22.68 13.93 -15.36
CA GLN A 473 -22.85 15.31 -15.84
C GLN A 473 -23.08 16.26 -14.66
N THR A 474 -22.29 17.33 -14.59
CA THR A 474 -22.41 18.36 -13.56
C THR A 474 -21.92 19.71 -14.09
N THR A 475 -22.02 20.75 -13.28
CA THR A 475 -21.43 22.06 -13.56
C THR A 475 -20.13 22.25 -12.80
N CYS A 476 -19.16 22.95 -13.41
CA CYS A 476 -17.92 23.31 -12.75
C CYS A 476 -18.21 24.33 -11.63
N PRO A 477 -17.83 24.07 -10.37
CA PRO A 477 -18.07 25.01 -9.27
C PRO A 477 -17.23 26.29 -9.37
N LYS A 478 -16.18 26.29 -10.22
CA LYS A 478 -15.29 27.45 -10.43
C LYS A 478 -15.78 28.41 -11.51
N CYS A 479 -16.32 27.90 -12.62
CA CYS A 479 -16.69 28.74 -13.78
C CYS A 479 -18.15 28.59 -14.24
N GLY A 480 -18.93 27.69 -13.64
CA GLY A 480 -20.33 27.41 -14.03
C GLY A 480 -20.51 26.62 -15.33
N GLY A 481 -19.44 26.40 -16.10
CA GLY A 481 -19.49 25.66 -17.37
C GLY A 481 -19.78 24.16 -17.19
N ALA A 482 -20.16 23.49 -18.28
CA ALA A 482 -20.38 22.04 -18.28
C ALA A 482 -19.09 21.28 -17.88
N ALA A 483 -19.25 20.29 -17.00
CA ALA A 483 -18.15 19.50 -16.46
C ALA A 483 -18.61 18.04 -16.23
N ARG A 484 -17.66 17.19 -15.87
CA ARG A 484 -17.95 15.79 -15.51
C ARG A 484 -17.35 15.44 -14.16
N ARG A 485 -18.04 14.63 -13.35
CA ARG A 485 -17.47 14.08 -12.11
C ARG A 485 -16.38 13.05 -12.43
N GLU A 486 -15.44 12.88 -11.51
CA GLU A 486 -14.65 11.66 -11.44
C GLU A 486 -15.58 10.45 -11.19
N THR A 487 -15.32 9.36 -11.89
CA THR A 487 -16.08 8.13 -11.84
C THR A 487 -15.36 7.04 -11.06
N ASP A 488 -14.05 7.15 -10.89
CA ASP A 488 -13.30 6.26 -10.01
C ASP A 488 -13.75 6.43 -8.56
N THR A 489 -13.77 5.30 -7.85
CA THR A 489 -14.04 5.24 -6.42
C THR A 489 -12.75 4.99 -5.64
N MET A 490 -12.75 5.31 -4.36
CA MET A 490 -11.64 5.02 -3.47
C MET A 490 -11.63 3.55 -3.07
N ASP A 491 -10.42 3.00 -2.92
CA ASP A 491 -10.18 1.68 -2.36
C ASP A 491 -10.76 1.51 -0.95
N THR A 492 -11.29 0.33 -0.65
CA THR A 492 -11.94 0.03 0.64
C THR A 492 -11.02 0.17 1.86
N PHE A 493 -9.70 0.12 1.70
CA PHE A 493 -8.78 0.42 2.80
C PHE A 493 -8.84 1.87 3.24
N VAL A 494 -9.32 2.81 2.39
CA VAL A 494 -9.60 4.19 2.82
C VAL A 494 -10.63 4.20 3.93
N ASP A 495 -11.72 3.44 3.77
CA ASP A 495 -12.78 3.33 4.76
C ASP A 495 -12.26 2.77 6.09
N SER A 496 -11.49 1.69 6.04
CA SER A 496 -10.98 1.01 7.23
C SER A 496 -9.75 1.68 7.86
N SER A 497 -9.14 2.69 7.24
CA SER A 497 -7.95 3.35 7.80
C SER A 497 -8.23 4.29 8.99
N TRP A 498 -9.51 4.55 9.33
CA TRP A 498 -9.84 5.53 10.38
C TRP A 498 -11.13 5.25 11.16
N TYR A 499 -11.87 4.19 10.83
CA TYR A 499 -13.14 3.83 11.48
C TYR A 499 -13.06 3.75 13.02
N TYR A 500 -11.89 3.34 13.54
CA TYR A 500 -11.61 3.27 14.98
C TYR A 500 -11.61 4.63 15.67
N ILE A 501 -11.29 5.71 14.94
CA ILE A 501 -11.46 7.09 15.42
C ILE A 501 -12.94 7.45 15.38
N ARG A 502 -13.64 7.11 14.29
CA ARG A 502 -15.04 7.49 14.10
C ARG A 502 -15.98 6.91 15.16
N TYR A 503 -15.72 5.71 15.66
CA TYR A 503 -16.51 5.13 16.75
C TYR A 503 -16.54 5.96 18.04
N ALA A 504 -15.55 6.83 18.27
CA ALA A 504 -15.55 7.73 19.42
C ALA A 504 -16.63 8.82 19.30
N CYS A 505 -17.00 9.20 18.07
CA CYS A 505 -17.94 10.28 17.77
C CYS A 505 -18.82 9.97 16.53
N PRO A 506 -19.59 8.86 16.54
CA PRO A 506 -20.23 8.34 15.33
C PRO A 506 -21.33 9.27 14.78
N ASP A 507 -21.96 10.04 15.66
CA ASP A 507 -23.05 10.98 15.41
C ASP A 507 -22.59 12.42 15.13
N ALA A 508 -21.29 12.71 15.10
CA ALA A 508 -20.79 14.06 14.80
C ALA A 508 -21.07 14.45 13.33
N GLN A 509 -21.94 15.42 13.09
CA GLN A 509 -22.41 15.78 11.73
C GLN A 509 -21.60 16.90 11.06
N ASP A 510 -21.03 17.80 11.84
CA ASP A 510 -20.32 19.02 11.39
C ASP A 510 -18.80 18.82 11.29
N ARG A 511 -18.27 17.73 11.84
CA ARG A 511 -16.84 17.42 11.85
C ARG A 511 -16.55 15.92 11.78
N MET A 512 -15.38 15.59 11.23
CA MET A 512 -14.88 14.23 11.09
C MET A 512 -14.60 13.58 12.46
N ALA A 513 -13.97 14.35 13.35
CA ALA A 513 -13.54 13.98 14.70
C ALA A 513 -13.82 15.14 15.66
N ASP A 514 -14.29 14.83 16.87
CA ASP A 514 -14.56 15.80 17.93
C ASP A 514 -13.80 15.48 19.22
N GLU A 515 -14.01 16.24 20.28
CA GLU A 515 -13.31 16.09 21.56
C GLU A 515 -13.44 14.70 22.21
N ARG A 516 -14.48 13.93 21.88
CA ARG A 516 -14.66 12.56 22.40
C ARG A 516 -13.57 11.61 21.92
N VAL A 517 -12.96 11.91 20.77
CA VAL A 517 -11.82 11.17 20.23
C VAL A 517 -10.65 11.19 21.21
N ARG A 518 -10.38 12.33 21.86
CA ARG A 518 -9.29 12.47 22.85
C ARG A 518 -9.53 11.63 24.10
N TYR A 519 -10.79 11.43 24.48
CA TYR A 519 -11.14 10.59 25.62
C TYR A 519 -10.88 9.10 25.32
N TRP A 520 -11.32 8.62 24.15
CA TRP A 520 -11.27 7.19 23.84
C TRP A 520 -9.92 6.72 23.29
N LEU A 521 -9.26 7.51 22.45
CA LEU A 521 -7.99 7.10 21.83
C LEU A 521 -6.79 7.29 22.77
N PRO A 522 -5.72 6.48 22.59
CA PRO A 522 -5.58 5.41 21.60
C PRO A 522 -6.41 4.16 21.91
N VAL A 523 -6.61 3.28 20.93
CA VAL A 523 -7.22 1.95 21.16
C VAL A 523 -6.32 1.16 22.13
N ASP A 524 -6.88 0.67 23.24
CA ASP A 524 -6.09 -0.04 24.28
C ASP A 524 -5.78 -1.49 23.88
N GLN A 525 -6.73 -2.16 23.21
CA GLN A 525 -6.52 -3.46 22.62
C GLN A 525 -7.16 -3.54 21.25
N TYR A 526 -6.36 -3.88 20.25
CA TYR A 526 -6.82 -4.17 18.90
C TYR A 526 -6.69 -5.66 18.59
N ILE A 527 -7.76 -6.31 18.10
CA ILE A 527 -7.81 -7.75 17.82
C ILE A 527 -8.19 -7.99 16.36
N GLY A 528 -7.34 -8.71 15.63
CA GLY A 528 -7.55 -9.01 14.23
C GLY A 528 -6.60 -10.09 13.70
N GLY A 529 -6.80 -10.46 12.45
CA GLY A 529 -5.99 -11.47 11.76
C GLY A 529 -4.63 -10.95 11.30
N ILE A 530 -3.67 -11.86 11.17
CA ILE A 530 -2.29 -11.55 10.76
C ILE A 530 -2.19 -11.14 9.28
N GLU A 531 -3.17 -11.52 8.48
CA GLU A 531 -3.33 -11.12 7.07
C GLU A 531 -3.38 -9.59 6.89
N HIS A 532 -3.77 -8.85 7.93
CA HIS A 532 -3.85 -7.39 7.93
C HIS A 532 -2.58 -6.70 8.49
N ALA A 533 -1.52 -7.47 8.80
CA ALA A 533 -0.31 -6.96 9.46
C ALA A 533 0.41 -5.84 8.71
N ILE A 534 0.35 -5.86 7.37
CA ILE A 534 0.96 -4.86 6.50
C ILE A 534 -0.09 -3.84 6.09
N LEU A 535 -0.97 -4.16 5.14
CA LEU A 535 -1.96 -3.26 4.53
C LEU A 535 -2.70 -2.36 5.52
N HIS A 536 -3.79 -2.88 6.07
CA HIS A 536 -4.70 -2.15 6.96
C HIS A 536 -3.98 -1.49 8.14
N LEU A 537 -3.08 -2.21 8.82
CA LEU A 537 -2.36 -1.65 9.96
C LEU A 537 -1.39 -0.53 9.58
N LEU A 538 -0.72 -0.60 8.43
CA LEU A 538 0.16 0.46 7.95
C LEU A 538 -0.65 1.68 7.48
N TYR A 539 -1.74 1.47 6.75
CA TYR A 539 -2.61 2.55 6.29
C TYR A 539 -3.31 3.27 7.45
N SER A 540 -3.77 2.52 8.46
CA SER A 540 -4.32 3.09 9.70
C SER A 540 -3.29 3.99 10.41
N ARG A 541 -2.03 3.53 10.54
CA ARG A 541 -0.97 4.34 11.14
C ARG A 541 -0.66 5.59 10.33
N PHE A 542 -0.67 5.50 9.00
CA PHE A 542 -0.51 6.65 8.11
C PHE A 542 -1.66 7.65 8.27
N TRP A 543 -2.91 7.18 8.25
CA TRP A 543 -4.09 8.02 8.44
C TRP A 543 -4.11 8.70 9.81
N THR A 544 -3.82 7.99 10.90
CA THR A 544 -3.71 8.61 12.23
C THR A 544 -2.69 9.75 12.22
N LYS A 545 -1.53 9.58 11.58
CA LYS A 545 -0.50 10.64 11.50
C LYS A 545 -0.95 11.83 10.68
N VAL A 546 -1.63 11.60 9.54
CA VAL A 546 -2.18 12.71 8.74
C VAL A 546 -3.29 13.44 9.50
N MET A 547 -4.16 12.71 10.19
CA MET A 547 -5.20 13.29 11.04
C MET A 547 -4.59 14.10 12.21
N ARG A 548 -3.48 13.64 12.80
CA ARG A 548 -2.72 14.38 13.81
C ARG A 548 -2.17 15.68 13.23
N ASP A 549 -1.56 15.63 12.05
CA ASP A 549 -0.97 16.81 11.41
C ASP A 549 -2.03 17.82 10.93
N LEU A 550 -3.29 17.41 10.86
CA LEU A 550 -4.47 18.25 10.64
C LEU A 550 -5.14 18.72 11.94
N GLY A 551 -4.65 18.29 13.11
CA GLY A 551 -5.19 18.64 14.43
C GLY A 551 -6.51 17.95 14.78
N LEU A 552 -6.83 16.83 14.12
CA LEU A 552 -8.05 16.05 14.35
C LEU A 552 -7.90 15.00 15.46
N VAL A 553 -6.65 14.58 15.72
CA VAL A 553 -6.26 13.67 16.81
C VAL A 553 -4.94 14.16 17.41
N ASP A 554 -4.60 13.68 18.61
CA ASP A 554 -3.38 14.06 19.33
C ASP A 554 -2.20 13.09 19.06
#